data_AF-A0A9E5N384-F1
#
_entry.id   AF-A0A9E5N384-F1
#
_cell.length_a   1.000
_cell.length_b   1.000
_cell.length_c   1.000
_cell.angle_alpha   90.00
_cell.angle_beta   90.00
_cell.angle_gamma   90.00
#
_symmetry.space_group_name_H-M   'P 1'
#
loop_
_entity.id
_entity.type
_entity.pdbx_description
1 polymer ?
#
loop_
_entity_poly.entity_id
_entity_poly.type
_entity_poly.pdbx_seq_one_letter_code
_entity_poly.pdbx_strand_id
1 'polypeptide(L)'
;ARPDLPTARRHGLRYVHIPLGYDGIDHQAGLLMASLVRHAEGPFYVHCHHGLHRGPAAAAVVCMAAGDVDGPGALQILARAGTSKKYAGLWRDVRRYQVPADDVDLPALVELAEVGSLAAAMANIDRACENLRRCHDAQWSTPADHPDVTPAEEALLLKEAFRESARHRADEFGTEFANWLTEAESAAQALEDSFRVTNGARDSSRQWAVLQQSCQRCHAKYRD
;
A
#
# COMPACT_ATOMS: atom_id res chain seq x y z
N ALA A 1 0.16 1.99 -11.53
CA ALA A 1 0.46 2.72 -12.78
C ALA A 1 -0.75 2.66 -13.69
N ARG A 2 -0.98 3.68 -14.54
CA ARG A 2 -2.12 3.68 -15.46
C ARG A 2 -1.87 2.65 -16.58
N PRO A 3 -2.77 1.69 -16.83
CA PRO A 3 -2.64 0.73 -17.92
C PRO A 3 -2.63 1.39 -19.32
N ASP A 4 -1.79 0.90 -20.23
CA ASP A 4 -1.85 1.23 -21.66
C ASP A 4 -2.90 0.34 -22.36
N LEU A 5 -4.17 0.74 -22.25
CA LEU A 5 -5.30 0.01 -22.82
C LEU A 5 -5.23 -0.13 -24.35
N PRO A 6 -4.86 0.91 -25.14
CA PRO A 6 -4.69 0.78 -26.58
C PRO A 6 -3.70 -0.32 -26.97
N THR A 7 -2.53 -0.38 -26.33
CA THR A 7 -1.53 -1.42 -26.61
C THR A 7 -2.02 -2.80 -26.17
N ALA A 8 -2.63 -2.92 -24.98
CA ALA A 8 -3.19 -4.18 -24.50
C ALA A 8 -4.22 -4.76 -25.50
N ARG A 9 -5.18 -3.94 -25.94
CA ARG A 9 -6.23 -4.35 -26.89
C ARG A 9 -5.66 -4.77 -28.25
N ARG A 10 -4.64 -4.07 -28.75
CA ARG A 10 -3.94 -4.47 -30.00
C ARG A 10 -3.32 -5.86 -29.92
N HIS A 11 -2.94 -6.31 -28.73
CA HIS A 11 -2.40 -7.64 -28.49
C HIS A 11 -3.45 -8.65 -27.98
N GLY A 12 -4.75 -8.30 -28.02
CA GLY A 12 -5.83 -9.18 -27.55
C GLY A 12 -5.89 -9.37 -26.03
N LEU A 13 -5.22 -8.51 -25.27
CA LEU A 13 -5.22 -8.55 -23.82
C LEU A 13 -6.37 -7.72 -23.25
N ARG A 14 -7.04 -8.26 -22.24
CA ARG A 14 -7.98 -7.52 -21.39
C ARG A 14 -7.26 -7.07 -20.13
N TYR A 15 -7.52 -5.84 -19.70
CA TYR A 15 -6.97 -5.31 -18.46
C TYR A 15 -8.01 -5.36 -17.35
N VAL A 16 -7.58 -5.69 -16.14
CA VAL A 16 -8.37 -5.50 -14.92
C VAL A 16 -7.49 -4.73 -13.95
N HIS A 17 -7.98 -3.59 -13.45
CA HIS A 17 -7.23 -2.74 -12.55
C HIS A 17 -7.82 -2.83 -11.15
N ILE A 18 -7.08 -3.46 -10.23
CA ILE A 18 -7.42 -3.57 -8.81
C ILE A 18 -6.38 -2.74 -8.02
N PRO A 19 -6.76 -1.57 -7.47
CA PRO A 19 -5.86 -0.79 -6.63
C PRO A 19 -5.46 -1.55 -5.37
N LEU A 20 -4.17 -1.53 -5.04
CA LEU A 20 -3.64 -2.19 -3.84
C LEU A 20 -2.51 -1.36 -3.21
N GLY A 21 -2.58 -1.21 -1.89
CA GLY A 21 -1.57 -0.55 -1.07
C GLY A 21 -0.47 -1.49 -0.59
N TYR A 22 0.53 -0.95 0.11
CA TYR A 22 1.57 -1.75 0.78
C TYR A 22 1.18 -2.14 2.22
N ASP A 23 0.13 -1.50 2.74
CA ASP A 23 -0.48 -1.68 4.07
C ASP A 23 -1.37 -2.91 4.15
N GLY A 24 -1.75 -3.50 3.02
CA GLY A 24 -2.61 -4.67 3.03
C GLY A 24 -3.44 -4.88 1.78
N ILE A 25 -4.30 -5.90 1.88
CA ILE A 25 -5.39 -6.20 0.94
C ILE A 25 -6.68 -5.95 1.71
N ASP A 26 -7.35 -4.84 1.39
CA ASP A 26 -8.64 -4.55 2.00
C ASP A 26 -9.74 -5.51 1.49
N HIS A 27 -10.89 -5.47 2.17
CA HIS A 27 -12.01 -6.35 1.86
C HIS A 27 -12.49 -6.18 0.41
N GLN A 28 -12.57 -4.95 -0.09
CA GLN A 28 -13.06 -4.66 -1.43
C GLN A 28 -12.11 -5.20 -2.51
N ALA A 29 -10.80 -5.05 -2.33
CA ALA A 29 -9.78 -5.61 -3.20
C ALA A 29 -9.85 -7.15 -3.22
N GLY A 30 -10.06 -7.78 -2.05
CA GLY A 30 -10.30 -9.22 -1.94
C GLY A 30 -11.53 -9.68 -2.75
N LEU A 31 -12.66 -8.97 -2.63
CA LEU A 31 -13.87 -9.28 -3.40
C LEU A 31 -13.67 -9.08 -4.92
N LEU A 32 -12.92 -8.05 -5.35
CA LEU A 32 -12.56 -7.87 -6.75
C LEU A 32 -11.70 -9.03 -7.29
N MET A 33 -10.78 -9.55 -6.48
CA MET A 33 -9.96 -10.72 -6.86
C MET A 33 -10.80 -11.99 -6.94
N ALA A 34 -11.77 -12.18 -6.05
CA ALA A 34 -12.75 -13.26 -6.18
C ALA A 34 -13.62 -13.10 -7.45
N SER A 35 -14.06 -11.87 -7.75
CA SER A 35 -14.83 -11.56 -8.97
C SER A 35 -14.04 -11.87 -10.24
N LEU A 36 -12.74 -11.54 -10.24
CA LEU A 36 -11.83 -11.87 -11.35
C LEU A 36 -11.86 -13.36 -11.66
N VAL A 37 -11.71 -14.20 -10.64
CA VAL A 37 -11.66 -15.65 -10.81
C VAL A 37 -13.02 -16.23 -11.22
N ARG A 38 -14.12 -15.74 -10.65
CA ARG A 38 -15.46 -16.27 -10.94
C ARG A 38 -15.99 -15.87 -12.32
N HIS A 39 -15.63 -14.68 -12.80
CA HIS A 39 -16.30 -14.06 -13.94
C HIS A 39 -15.40 -13.80 -15.16
N ALA A 40 -14.08 -13.83 -15.01
CA ALA A 40 -13.17 -13.61 -16.13
C ALA A 40 -12.55 -14.93 -16.63
N GLU A 41 -12.34 -15.01 -17.95
CA GLU A 41 -11.60 -16.13 -18.55
C GLU A 41 -10.09 -15.85 -18.45
N GLY A 42 -9.36 -16.82 -17.90
CA GLY A 42 -7.89 -16.81 -17.83
C GLY A 42 -7.21 -17.27 -19.13
N PRO A 43 -5.86 -17.44 -19.12
CA PRO A 43 -4.96 -17.32 -17.97
C PRO A 43 -4.77 -15.87 -17.51
N PHE A 44 -4.48 -15.67 -16.22
CA PHE A 44 -4.24 -14.36 -15.63
C PHE A 44 -2.75 -14.07 -15.48
N TYR A 45 -2.32 -12.90 -15.94
CA TYR A 45 -1.00 -12.35 -15.63
C TYR A 45 -1.15 -11.22 -14.61
N VAL A 46 -0.70 -11.46 -13.38
CA VAL A 46 -0.76 -10.48 -12.28
C VAL A 46 0.58 -9.79 -12.15
N HIS A 47 0.59 -8.46 -12.17
CA HIS A 47 1.79 -7.69 -11.93
C HIS A 47 1.52 -6.48 -11.02
N CYS A 48 2.61 -5.91 -10.50
CA CYS A 48 2.59 -4.58 -9.88
C CYS A 48 3.74 -3.78 -10.49
N HIS A 49 4.24 -2.75 -9.81
CA HIS A 49 5.37 -1.98 -10.33
C HIS A 49 6.69 -2.76 -10.33
N HIS A 50 7.05 -3.36 -9.19
CA HIS A 50 8.31 -4.12 -9.03
C HIS A 50 8.12 -5.64 -9.14
N GLY A 51 6.89 -6.13 -9.25
CA GLY A 51 6.58 -7.56 -9.28
C GLY A 51 6.87 -8.33 -7.98
N LEU A 52 7.33 -7.67 -6.92
CA LEU A 52 7.92 -8.34 -5.75
C LEU A 52 7.02 -8.41 -4.51
N HIS A 53 6.02 -7.52 -4.38
CA HIS A 53 5.25 -7.37 -3.13
C HIS A 53 3.74 -7.43 -3.37
N ARG A 54 3.16 -6.32 -3.83
CA ARG A 54 1.72 -6.20 -4.13
C ARG A 54 1.24 -7.24 -5.16
N GLY A 55 2.02 -7.45 -6.21
CA GLY A 55 1.72 -8.42 -7.27
C GLY A 55 1.61 -9.85 -6.72
N PRO A 56 2.65 -10.38 -6.05
CA PRO A 56 2.58 -11.69 -5.40
C PRO A 56 1.49 -11.81 -4.33
N ALA A 57 1.22 -10.76 -3.55
CA ALA A 57 0.15 -10.76 -2.57
C ALA A 57 -1.23 -10.91 -3.25
N ALA A 58 -1.49 -10.14 -4.31
CA ALA A 58 -2.70 -10.29 -5.12
C ALA A 58 -2.79 -11.66 -5.81
N ALA A 59 -1.69 -12.15 -6.38
CA ALA A 59 -1.63 -13.46 -7.01
C ALA A 59 -1.95 -14.59 -6.02
N ALA A 60 -1.47 -14.49 -4.78
CA ALA A 60 -1.78 -15.47 -3.75
C ALA A 60 -3.27 -15.50 -3.39
N VAL A 61 -3.91 -14.33 -3.26
CA VAL A 61 -5.37 -14.23 -3.04
C VAL A 61 -6.17 -14.75 -4.23
N VAL A 62 -5.73 -14.46 -5.46
CA VAL A 62 -6.33 -15.01 -6.68
C VAL A 62 -6.23 -16.54 -6.70
N CYS A 63 -5.08 -17.12 -6.40
CA CYS A 63 -4.91 -18.59 -6.33
C CYS A 63 -5.78 -19.20 -5.21
N MET A 64 -5.93 -18.54 -4.07
CA MET A 64 -6.85 -19.00 -3.02
C MET A 64 -8.30 -18.95 -3.50
N ALA A 65 -8.72 -17.87 -4.15
CA ALA A 65 -10.08 -17.71 -4.67
C ALA A 65 -10.40 -18.71 -5.80
N ALA A 66 -9.39 -19.15 -6.55
CA ALA A 66 -9.49 -20.21 -7.55
C ALA A 66 -9.52 -21.63 -6.96
N GLY A 67 -9.21 -21.77 -5.67
CA GLY A 67 -9.06 -23.07 -5.03
C GLY A 67 -7.75 -23.79 -5.38
N ASP A 68 -6.79 -23.10 -5.99
CA ASP A 68 -5.49 -23.67 -6.39
C ASP A 68 -4.56 -23.91 -5.19
N VAL A 69 -4.70 -23.09 -4.15
CA VAL A 69 -3.90 -23.16 -2.93
C VAL A 69 -4.75 -22.90 -1.69
N ASP A 70 -4.34 -23.47 -0.57
CA ASP A 70 -4.83 -23.12 0.76
C ASP A 70 -4.04 -21.95 1.37
N GLY A 71 -4.39 -21.51 2.58
CA GLY A 71 -3.71 -20.42 3.26
C GLY A 71 -2.18 -20.62 3.39
N PRO A 72 -1.68 -21.77 3.85
CA PRO A 72 -0.25 -22.08 3.83
C PRO A 72 0.39 -21.99 2.44
N GLY A 73 -0.25 -22.54 1.40
CA GLY A 73 0.23 -22.45 0.02
C GLY A 73 0.31 -21.00 -0.49
N ALA A 74 -0.69 -20.17 -0.15
CA ALA A 74 -0.70 -18.76 -0.48
C ALA A 74 0.49 -18.01 0.15
N LEU A 75 0.84 -18.31 1.41
CA LEU A 75 2.02 -17.72 2.06
C LEU A 75 3.34 -18.17 1.42
N GLN A 76 3.39 -19.38 0.84
CA GLN A 76 4.56 -19.83 0.08
C GLN A 76 4.74 -19.04 -1.22
N ILE A 77 3.64 -18.59 -1.87
CA ILE A 77 3.73 -17.72 -3.06
C ILE A 77 4.49 -16.43 -2.71
N LEU A 78 4.12 -15.76 -1.61
CA LEU A 78 4.80 -14.54 -1.15
C LEU A 78 6.27 -14.81 -0.84
N ALA A 79 6.58 -15.94 -0.18
CA ALA A 79 7.94 -16.30 0.18
C ALA A 79 8.81 -16.56 -1.06
N ARG A 80 8.31 -17.35 -2.02
CA ARG A 80 9.03 -17.69 -3.26
C ARG A 80 9.22 -16.47 -4.15
N ALA A 81 8.26 -15.56 -4.16
CA ALA A 81 8.39 -14.29 -4.87
C ALA A 81 9.34 -13.29 -4.19
N GLY A 82 9.85 -13.57 -2.97
CA GLY A 82 10.73 -12.64 -2.26
C GLY A 82 9.99 -11.43 -1.67
N THR A 83 8.70 -11.57 -1.34
CA THR A 83 7.96 -10.52 -0.64
C THR A 83 8.63 -10.19 0.68
N SER A 84 9.02 -8.93 0.88
CA SER A 84 9.69 -8.52 2.11
C SER A 84 8.75 -8.68 3.32
N LYS A 85 9.29 -9.14 4.45
CA LYS A 85 8.55 -9.22 5.73
C LYS A 85 8.22 -7.85 6.32
N LYS A 86 8.84 -6.79 5.81
CA LYS A 86 8.55 -5.40 6.22
C LYS A 86 7.15 -4.94 5.84
N TYR A 87 6.52 -5.55 4.84
CA TYR A 87 5.13 -5.28 4.47
C TYR A 87 4.20 -6.22 5.23
N ALA A 88 4.18 -6.11 6.56
CA ALA A 88 3.51 -7.08 7.41
C ALA A 88 2.00 -7.13 7.13
N GLY A 89 1.39 -5.99 6.79
CA GLY A 89 0.01 -5.91 6.28
C GLY A 89 -0.30 -6.86 5.12
N LEU A 90 0.55 -6.93 4.08
CA LEU A 90 0.34 -7.87 2.96
C LEU A 90 0.36 -9.34 3.43
N TRP A 91 1.30 -9.69 4.33
CA TRP A 91 1.39 -11.04 4.89
C TRP A 91 0.20 -11.38 5.80
N ARG A 92 -0.23 -10.41 6.61
CA ARG A 92 -1.39 -10.50 7.51
C ARG A 92 -2.64 -10.79 6.70
N ASP A 93 -2.87 -10.02 5.64
CA ASP A 93 -4.13 -10.09 4.90
C ASP A 93 -4.20 -11.32 4.02
N VAL A 94 -3.08 -11.75 3.40
CA VAL A 94 -3.04 -13.05 2.71
C VAL A 94 -3.31 -14.20 3.68
N ARG A 95 -2.74 -14.15 4.90
CA ARG A 95 -2.99 -15.18 5.92
C ARG A 95 -4.45 -15.22 6.38
N ARG A 96 -5.08 -14.04 6.50
CA ARG A 96 -6.44 -13.89 7.02
C ARG A 96 -7.51 -13.96 5.93
N TYR A 97 -7.12 -13.95 4.66
CA TYR A 97 -8.06 -13.96 3.55
C TYR A 97 -8.95 -15.20 3.60
N GLN A 98 -10.24 -14.98 3.41
CA GLN A 98 -11.24 -16.01 3.30
C GLN A 98 -11.93 -15.85 1.96
N VAL A 99 -12.05 -16.94 1.21
CA VAL A 99 -12.80 -16.94 -0.04
C VAL A 99 -14.25 -16.60 0.30
N PRO A 100 -14.85 -15.57 -0.33
CA PRO A 100 -16.24 -15.22 -0.06
C PRO A 100 -17.16 -16.38 -0.44
N ALA A 101 -18.32 -16.48 0.21
CA ALA A 101 -19.32 -17.47 -0.16
C ALA A 101 -19.86 -17.22 -1.60
N ASP A 102 -20.50 -18.23 -2.18
CA ASP A 102 -20.96 -18.17 -3.58
C ASP A 102 -22.16 -17.24 -3.79
N ASP A 103 -22.92 -16.96 -2.72
CA ASP A 103 -24.08 -16.07 -2.71
C ASP A 103 -23.73 -14.60 -2.45
N VAL A 104 -22.46 -14.28 -2.20
CA VAL A 104 -21.99 -12.91 -2.03
C VAL A 104 -22.03 -12.19 -3.38
N ASP A 105 -22.69 -11.03 -3.40
CA ASP A 105 -22.66 -10.12 -4.55
C ASP A 105 -21.24 -9.54 -4.72
N LEU A 106 -20.65 -9.76 -5.89
CA LEU A 106 -19.26 -9.41 -6.16
C LEU A 106 -19.17 -8.14 -7.01
N PRO A 107 -18.21 -7.25 -6.70
CA PRO A 107 -18.05 -6.01 -7.44
C PRO A 107 -17.67 -6.26 -8.90
N ALA A 108 -18.13 -5.37 -9.78
CA ALA A 108 -17.80 -5.40 -11.19
C ALA A 108 -16.32 -5.06 -11.44
N LEU A 109 -15.72 -5.76 -12.40
CA LEU A 109 -14.35 -5.53 -12.82
C LEU A 109 -14.27 -4.33 -13.77
N VAL A 110 -13.22 -3.53 -13.63
CA VAL A 110 -12.97 -2.36 -14.48
C VAL A 110 -11.57 -2.43 -15.08
N GLU A 111 -11.42 -1.99 -16.33
CA GLU A 111 -10.12 -1.91 -17.00
C GLU A 111 -9.24 -0.79 -16.44
N LEU A 112 -9.88 0.25 -15.89
CA LEU A 112 -9.23 1.39 -15.26
C LEU A 112 -10.01 1.82 -14.01
N ALA A 113 -9.58 1.33 -12.85
CA ALA A 113 -10.06 1.86 -11.58
C ALA A 113 -9.54 3.28 -11.36
N GLU A 114 -10.38 4.13 -10.77
CA GLU A 114 -9.96 5.42 -10.24
C GLU A 114 -9.01 5.19 -9.06
N VAL A 115 -7.77 5.64 -9.20
CA VAL A 115 -6.84 5.70 -8.07
C VAL A 115 -7.21 6.95 -7.27
N GLY A 116 -7.53 6.77 -5.99
CA GLY A 116 -8.16 7.78 -5.14
C GLY A 116 -7.57 9.18 -5.25
N SER A 117 -8.40 10.21 -5.03
CA SER A 117 -8.04 11.63 -5.13
C SER A 117 -6.83 12.00 -4.24
N LEU A 118 -6.23 13.18 -4.47
CA LEU A 118 -5.22 13.71 -3.55
C LEU A 118 -5.74 13.73 -2.11
N ALA A 119 -7.00 14.09 -1.90
CA ALA A 119 -7.63 14.06 -0.58
C ALA A 119 -7.64 12.65 0.05
N ALA A 120 -7.92 11.61 -0.74
CA ALA A 120 -7.85 10.22 -0.26
C ALA A 120 -6.40 9.81 0.08
N ALA A 121 -5.43 10.21 -0.73
CA ALA A 121 -4.01 9.98 -0.44
C ALA A 121 -3.58 10.69 0.85
N MET A 122 -3.99 11.94 1.04
CA MET A 122 -3.72 12.71 2.26
C MET A 122 -4.40 12.11 3.49
N ALA A 123 -5.61 11.56 3.38
CA ALA A 123 -6.27 10.86 4.48
C ALA A 123 -5.50 9.59 4.90
N ASN A 124 -4.91 8.86 3.94
CA ASN A 124 -4.05 7.71 4.26
C ASN A 124 -2.75 8.14 4.95
N ILE A 125 -2.14 9.23 4.48
CA ILE A 125 -0.96 9.85 5.12
C ILE A 125 -1.27 10.32 6.54
N ASP A 126 -2.43 10.96 6.75
CA ASP A 126 -2.87 11.43 8.06
C ASP A 126 -3.07 10.26 9.05
N ARG A 127 -3.67 9.15 8.59
CA ARG A 127 -3.81 7.93 9.40
C ARG A 127 -2.46 7.35 9.82
N ALA A 128 -1.48 7.27 8.91
CA ALA A 128 -0.14 6.82 9.25
C ALA A 128 0.56 7.79 10.23
N CYS A 129 0.37 9.10 10.06
CA CYS A 129 0.86 10.11 10.99
C CYS A 129 0.22 9.98 12.39
N GLU A 130 -1.07 9.68 12.48
CA GLU A 130 -1.76 9.44 13.75
C GLU A 130 -1.25 8.17 14.43
N ASN A 131 -1.02 7.10 13.68
CA ASN A 131 -0.40 5.88 14.20
C ASN A 131 1.03 6.16 14.71
N LEU A 132 1.84 6.93 13.98
CA LEU A 132 3.17 7.35 14.42
C LEU A 132 3.12 8.25 15.67
N ARG A 133 2.09 9.08 15.82
CA ARG A 133 1.85 9.86 17.04
C ARG A 133 1.58 8.94 18.23
N ARG A 134 0.76 7.90 18.06
CA ARG A 134 0.53 6.88 19.11
C ARG A 134 1.83 6.17 19.49
N CYS A 135 2.64 5.79 18.50
CA CYS A 135 3.97 5.25 18.75
C CYS A 135 4.86 6.23 19.51
N HIS A 136 4.89 7.51 19.11
CA HIS A 136 5.66 8.55 19.80
C HIS A 136 5.26 8.69 21.26
N ASP A 137 3.96 8.71 21.55
CA ASP A 137 3.41 8.84 22.91
C ASP A 137 3.70 7.58 23.75
N ALA A 138 3.79 6.42 23.09
CA ALA A 138 4.31 5.18 23.63
C ALA A 138 5.85 5.09 23.59
N GLN A 139 6.57 6.21 23.51
CA GLN A 139 8.05 6.28 23.51
C GLN A 139 8.71 5.47 22.40
N TRP A 140 8.12 5.51 21.20
CA TRP A 140 8.53 4.75 20.01
C TRP A 140 8.44 3.22 20.18
N SER A 141 7.47 2.76 20.97
CA SER A 141 7.09 1.34 21.06
C SER A 141 5.74 1.08 20.39
N THR A 142 5.42 -0.21 20.19
CA THR A 142 4.08 -0.64 19.75
C THR A 142 3.06 -0.34 20.84
N PRO A 143 2.00 0.43 20.57
CA PRO A 143 0.96 0.72 21.56
C PRO A 143 0.24 -0.56 22.01
N ALA A 144 -0.05 -0.68 23.31
CA ALA A 144 -0.61 -1.92 23.88
C ALA A 144 -2.03 -2.24 23.38
N ASP A 145 -2.82 -1.21 23.09
CA ASP A 145 -4.17 -1.28 22.53
C ASP A 145 -4.19 -1.47 21.00
N HIS A 146 -3.04 -1.29 20.35
CA HIS A 146 -2.87 -1.40 18.89
C HIS A 146 -1.63 -2.24 18.54
N PRO A 147 -1.66 -3.57 18.76
CA PRO A 147 -0.49 -4.45 18.55
C PRO A 147 -0.04 -4.55 17.09
N ASP A 148 -0.92 -4.22 16.15
CA ASP A 148 -0.63 -4.20 14.71
C ASP A 148 0.08 -2.90 14.26
N VAL A 149 0.24 -1.91 15.14
CA VAL A 149 0.85 -0.61 14.82
C VAL A 149 2.30 -0.59 15.32
N THR A 150 3.26 -0.76 14.42
CA THR A 150 4.69 -0.73 14.75
C THR A 150 5.37 0.52 14.17
N PRO A 151 6.24 1.23 14.92
CA PRO A 151 6.82 2.49 14.46
C PRO A 151 7.52 2.38 13.10
N ALA A 152 8.28 1.31 12.90
CA ALA A 152 9.02 1.08 11.66
C ALA A 152 8.11 0.78 10.46
N GLU A 153 7.01 0.05 10.67
CA GLU A 153 6.04 -0.24 9.61
C GLU A 153 5.27 1.03 9.22
N GLU A 154 4.79 1.80 10.19
CA GLU A 154 4.07 3.04 9.91
C GLU A 154 4.94 4.08 9.18
N ALA A 155 6.23 4.20 9.55
CA ALA A 155 7.17 5.05 8.82
C ALA A 155 7.44 4.56 7.39
N LEU A 156 7.51 3.24 7.18
CA LEU A 156 7.62 2.65 5.84
C LEU A 156 6.36 2.95 5.01
N LEU A 157 5.17 2.75 5.56
CA LEU A 157 3.91 3.03 4.87
C LEU A 157 3.79 4.51 4.50
N LEU A 158 4.16 5.40 5.42
CA LEU A 158 4.16 6.83 5.19
C LEU A 158 5.13 7.23 4.05
N LYS A 159 6.33 6.65 4.03
CA LYS A 159 7.29 6.84 2.93
C LYS A 159 6.70 6.41 1.59
N GLU A 160 6.12 5.21 1.52
CA GLU A 160 5.52 4.72 0.27
C GLU A 160 4.31 5.56 -0.16
N ALA A 161 3.53 6.09 0.79
CA ALA A 161 2.42 6.99 0.50
C ALA A 161 2.89 8.31 -0.12
N PHE A 162 3.97 8.92 0.37
CA PHE A 162 4.57 10.10 -0.26
C PHE A 162 5.09 9.80 -1.66
N ARG A 163 5.80 8.69 -1.82
CA ARG A 163 6.34 8.25 -3.13
C ARG A 163 5.24 8.07 -4.17
N GLU A 164 4.18 7.33 -3.83
CA GLU A 164 3.07 7.10 -4.76
C GLU A 164 2.27 8.38 -5.01
N SER A 165 2.13 9.26 -4.01
CA SER A 165 1.51 10.58 -4.20
C SER A 165 2.30 11.42 -5.20
N ALA A 166 3.64 11.50 -5.06
CA ALA A 166 4.49 12.22 -5.99
C ALA A 166 4.36 11.66 -7.41
N ARG A 167 4.36 10.33 -7.54
CA ARG A 167 4.24 9.63 -8.82
C ARG A 167 2.92 9.88 -9.55
N HIS A 168 1.84 10.12 -8.80
CA HIS A 168 0.49 10.25 -9.37
C HIS A 168 0.00 11.69 -9.48
N ARG A 169 0.59 12.63 -8.74
CA ARG A 169 0.04 13.99 -8.55
C ARG A 169 1.02 15.10 -8.93
N ALA A 170 2.26 14.77 -9.30
CA ALA A 170 3.26 15.76 -9.72
C ALA A 170 2.78 16.66 -10.86
N ASP A 171 2.10 16.08 -11.85
CA ASP A 171 1.62 16.83 -13.03
C ASP A 171 0.43 17.75 -12.69
N GLU A 172 -0.30 17.48 -11.61
CA GLU A 172 -1.54 18.16 -11.24
C GLU A 172 -1.28 19.46 -10.45
N PHE A 173 -0.17 19.52 -9.69
CA PHE A 173 0.19 20.66 -8.81
C PHE A 173 1.57 21.27 -9.11
N GLY A 174 2.30 20.72 -10.09
CA GLY A 174 3.59 21.24 -10.55
C GLY A 174 4.81 20.69 -9.80
N THR A 175 5.99 21.10 -10.28
CA THR A 175 7.29 20.56 -9.84
C THR A 175 7.62 20.85 -8.38
N GLU A 176 7.20 22.00 -7.84
CA GLU A 176 7.46 22.33 -6.45
C GLU A 176 6.70 21.40 -5.49
N PHE A 177 5.43 21.11 -5.76
CA PHE A 177 4.64 20.15 -4.99
C PHE A 177 5.28 18.75 -5.03
N ALA A 178 5.70 18.31 -6.21
CA ALA A 178 6.38 17.03 -6.39
C ALA A 178 7.70 16.95 -5.59
N ASN A 179 8.48 18.04 -5.59
CA ASN A 179 9.71 18.13 -4.80
C ASN A 179 9.41 18.06 -3.30
N TRP A 180 8.37 18.74 -2.81
CA TRP A 180 8.00 18.68 -1.39
C TRP A 180 7.52 17.30 -0.95
N LEU A 181 6.80 16.57 -1.81
CA LEU A 181 6.46 15.17 -1.53
C LEU A 181 7.72 14.27 -1.50
N THR A 182 8.70 14.54 -2.36
CA THR A 182 9.99 13.81 -2.39
C THR A 182 10.85 14.12 -1.15
N GLU A 183 10.83 15.36 -0.67
CA GLU A 183 11.45 15.75 0.60
C GLU A 183 10.77 15.06 1.79
N ALA A 184 9.44 14.99 1.80
CA ALA A 184 8.67 14.28 2.82
C ALA A 184 8.93 12.76 2.79
N GLU A 185 9.02 12.16 1.61
CA GLU A 185 9.47 10.77 1.43
C GLU A 185 10.85 10.56 2.06
N SER A 186 11.80 11.46 1.80
CA SER A 186 13.16 11.39 2.35
C SER A 186 13.17 11.51 3.88
N ALA A 187 12.34 12.40 4.45
CA ALA A 187 12.17 12.54 5.89
C ALA A 187 11.55 11.28 6.52
N ALA A 188 10.55 10.67 5.87
CA ALA A 188 9.95 9.42 6.31
C ALA A 188 10.97 8.26 6.24
N GLN A 189 11.84 8.22 5.24
CA GLN A 189 12.94 7.24 5.17
C GLN A 189 13.93 7.42 6.32
N ALA A 190 14.33 8.66 6.64
CA ALA A 190 15.22 8.92 7.77
C ALA A 190 14.58 8.51 9.11
N LEU A 191 13.27 8.72 9.27
CA LEU A 191 12.52 8.23 10.42
C LEU A 191 12.51 6.70 10.47
N GLU A 192 12.21 6.01 9.36
CA GLU A 192 12.26 4.54 9.27
C GLU A 192 13.63 3.98 9.68
N ASP A 193 14.71 4.58 9.16
CA ASP A 193 16.07 4.14 9.44
C ASP A 193 16.49 4.39 10.89
N SER A 194 15.97 5.44 11.54
CA SER A 194 16.24 5.71 12.96
C SER A 194 15.81 4.57 13.89
N PHE A 195 14.77 3.81 13.50
CA PHE A 195 14.29 2.66 14.28
C PHE A 195 15.18 1.43 14.17
N ARG A 196 16.17 1.42 13.26
CA ARG A 196 17.13 0.31 13.14
C ARG A 196 18.29 0.42 14.13
N VAL A 197 18.44 1.57 14.79
CA VAL A 197 19.53 1.84 15.72
C VAL A 197 19.05 1.64 17.16
N THR A 198 19.79 0.83 17.94
CA THR A 198 19.54 0.64 19.37
C THR A 198 19.58 1.99 20.10
N ASN A 199 18.55 2.29 20.91
CA ASN A 199 18.36 3.58 21.61
C ASN A 199 18.17 4.81 20.67
N GLY A 200 17.64 4.59 19.46
CA GLY A 200 17.36 5.63 18.48
C GLY A 200 16.23 6.62 18.83
N ALA A 201 15.52 6.45 19.95
CA ALA A 201 14.33 7.22 20.29
C ALA A 201 14.48 8.76 20.17
N ARG A 202 15.64 9.30 20.60
CA ARG A 202 15.92 10.73 20.45
C ARG A 202 16.05 11.15 18.99
N ASP A 203 16.67 10.32 18.17
CA ASP A 203 16.78 10.57 16.74
C ASP A 203 15.42 10.41 16.05
N SER A 204 14.63 9.39 16.40
CA SER A 204 13.27 9.21 15.92
C SER A 204 12.38 10.42 16.22
N SER A 205 12.43 10.97 17.44
CA SER A 205 11.72 12.21 17.78
C SER A 205 12.19 13.42 16.97
N ARG A 206 13.48 13.51 16.66
CA ARG A 206 14.03 14.56 15.80
C ARG A 206 13.52 14.42 14.36
N GLN A 207 13.58 13.23 13.78
CA GLN A 207 13.11 12.97 12.41
C GLN A 207 11.60 13.16 12.29
N TRP A 208 10.85 12.76 13.31
CA TRP A 208 9.41 13.01 13.40
C TRP A 208 9.08 14.51 13.35
N ALA A 209 9.80 15.34 14.11
CA ALA A 209 9.61 16.79 14.08
C ALA A 209 9.93 17.40 12.70
N VAL A 210 10.98 16.92 12.02
CA VAL A 210 11.32 17.35 10.65
C VAL A 210 10.19 17.02 9.67
N LEU A 211 9.65 15.81 9.76
CA LEU A 211 8.53 15.37 8.94
C LEU A 211 7.24 16.18 9.21
N GLN A 212 6.94 16.47 10.48
CA GLN A 212 5.78 17.31 10.82
C GLN A 212 5.90 18.72 10.21
N GLN A 213 7.10 19.30 10.23
CA GLN A 213 7.36 20.60 9.61
C GLN A 213 7.20 20.57 8.09
N SER A 214 7.61 19.49 7.41
CA SER A 214 7.42 19.37 5.96
C SER A 214 5.93 19.30 5.59
N CYS A 215 5.13 18.55 6.36
CA CYS A 215 3.67 18.50 6.20
C CYS A 215 3.02 19.87 6.44
N GLN A 216 3.38 20.58 7.51
CA GLN A 216 2.86 21.92 7.81
C GLN A 216 3.16 22.91 6.69
N ARG A 217 4.40 22.93 6.19
CA ARG A 217 4.81 23.78 5.08
C ARG A 217 4.01 23.51 3.81
N CYS A 218 3.78 22.23 3.49
CA CYS A 218 2.97 21.84 2.34
C CYS A 218 1.52 22.29 2.47
N HIS A 219 0.89 22.03 3.61
CA HIS A 219 -0.51 22.38 3.85
C HIS A 219 -0.76 23.89 3.83
N ALA A 220 0.15 24.70 4.37
CA ALA A 220 0.02 26.15 4.36
C ALA A 220 -0.06 26.77 2.94
N LYS A 221 0.31 26.03 1.90
CA LYS A 221 0.25 26.48 0.49
C LYS A 221 -0.81 25.75 -0.34
N TYR A 222 -0.99 24.45 -0.11
CA TYR A 222 -1.78 23.58 -1.00
C TYR A 222 -3.09 23.08 -0.37
N ARG A 223 -3.33 23.38 0.92
CA ARG A 223 -4.55 22.97 1.64
C ARG A 223 -5.38 24.16 2.11
N ASP A 224 -4.72 25.14 2.71
CA ASP A 224 -5.31 26.40 3.19
C ASP A 224 -5.40 27.43 2.06
#